data_AF-A0A3R9WEY0-F1
#
_entry.id   AF-A0A3R9WEY0-F1
#
_cell.length_a   1.000
_cell.length_b   1.000
_cell.length_c   1.000
_cell.angle_alpha   90.00
_cell.angle_beta   90.00
_cell.angle_gamma   90.00
#
_symmetry.space_group_name_H-M   'P 1'
#
loop_
_entity.id
_entity.type
_entity.pdbx_description
1 polymer ?
#
loop_
_entity_poly.entity_id
_entity_poly.type
_entity_poly.pdbx_seq_one_letter_code
_entity_poly.pdbx_strand_id
1 'polypeptide(L)' 'MSGSPFEGGEADWLVVANAAEQYALWRPYLDVPKGWRVVHAAPDRESALDHVERHFAPAVERA' A
#
# COMPACT_ATOMS: atom_id res chain seq x y z
N MET A 1 -22.14 -12.16 10.64
CA MET A 1 -20.87 -12.43 11.35
C MET A 1 -19.84 -11.47 10.78
N SER A 2 -19.75 -10.28 11.36
CA SER A 2 -18.70 -9.32 11.00
C SER A 2 -17.43 -9.78 11.70
N GLY A 3 -16.53 -10.43 10.98
CA GLY A 3 -15.19 -10.73 11.48
C GLY A 3 -14.55 -9.41 11.91
N SER A 4 -14.10 -9.34 13.16
CA SER A 4 -13.42 -8.15 13.67
C SER A 4 -12.10 -7.97 12.87
N PRO A 5 -11.78 -6.74 12.43
CA PRO A 5 -10.85 -6.45 11.31
C PRO A 5 -9.36 -6.61 11.64
N PHE A 6 -9.02 -7.33 12.71
CA PHE A 6 -7.65 -7.46 13.23
C PHE A 6 -7.27 -8.91 13.55
N GLU A 7 -7.96 -9.91 12.98
CA GLU A 7 -7.44 -11.28 13.06
C GLU A 7 -6.13 -11.34 12.28
N GLY A 8 -5.04 -11.45 13.04
CA GLY A 8 -3.66 -11.35 12.58
C GLY A 8 -3.30 -12.40 11.54
N GLY A 9 -3.54 -12.04 10.28
CA GLY A 9 -2.94 -12.64 9.09
C GLY A 9 -1.91 -11.69 8.52
N GLU A 10 -1.00 -12.22 7.73
CA GLU A 10 0.04 -11.46 7.02
C GLU A 10 -0.53 -10.20 6.34
N ALA A 11 0.30 -9.16 6.16
CA ALA A 11 -0.15 -7.92 5.53
C ALA A 11 -0.70 -8.18 4.11
N ASP A 12 -2.02 -8.06 3.90
CA ASP A 12 -2.68 -8.38 2.62
C ASP A 12 -2.38 -7.39 1.48
N TRP A 13 -1.81 -6.24 1.82
CA TRP A 13 -1.46 -5.17 0.88
C TRP A 13 -0.12 -4.54 1.22
N LEU A 14 0.66 -4.27 0.19
CA LEU A 14 1.93 -3.56 0.27
C LEU A 14 1.84 -2.27 -0.53
N VAL A 15 2.57 -1.25 -0.09
CA VAL A 15 2.92 -0.09 -0.91
C VAL A 15 4.37 -0.28 -1.32
N VAL A 16 4.62 -0.31 -2.62
CA VAL A 16 5.97 -0.39 -3.19
C VAL A 16 6.34 0.92 -3.86
N ALA A 17 7.62 1.27 -3.81
CA ALA A 17 8.18 2.44 -4.45
C ALA A 17 9.35 2.06 -5.36
N ASN A 18 9.55 2.79 -6.45
CA ASN A 18 10.73 2.63 -7.30
C ASN A 18 11.75 3.76 -7.08
N ALA A 19 12.87 3.72 -7.81
CA ALA A 19 13.92 4.74 -7.73
C ALA A 19 13.48 6.13 -8.26
N ALA A 20 12.39 6.21 -9.01
CA ALA A 20 11.81 7.46 -9.50
C ALA A 20 10.70 8.00 -8.57
N GLU A 21 10.63 7.50 -7.33
CA GLU A 21 9.62 7.87 -6.32
C GLU A 21 8.18 7.68 -6.81
N GLN A 22 7.95 6.69 -7.67
CA GLN A 22 6.59 6.29 -8.05
C GLN A 22 6.11 5.19 -7.10
N TYR A 23 4.86 5.28 -6.69
CA TYR A 23 4.23 4.37 -5.73
C TYR A 23 3.19 3.49 -6.41
N ALA A 24 3.11 2.23 -6.01
CA ALA A 24 2.08 1.30 -6.46
C ALA A 24 1.60 0.44 -5.29
N LEU A 25 0.31 0.07 -5.33
CA LEU A 25 -0.22 -0.97 -4.46
C LEU A 25 0.20 -2.33 -5.00
N TRP A 26 0.61 -3.21 -4.10
CA TRP A 26 1.11 -4.53 -4.42
C TRP A 26 0.51 -5.58 -3.49
N ARG A 27 0.53 -6.83 -3.91
CA ARG A 27 0.07 -7.97 -3.12
C ARG A 27 1.28 -8.68 -2.50
N PRO A 28 1.24 -9.05 -1.21
CA PRO A 28 2.38 -9.66 -0.49
C PRO A 28 2.83 -11.00 -1.08
N TYR A 29 1.91 -11.74 -1.71
CA TYR A 29 2.17 -13.06 -2.31
C TYR A 29 2.75 -13.00 -3.74
N LEU A 30 2.89 -11.80 -4.31
CA LEU A 30 3.52 -11.61 -5.62
C LEU A 30 4.95 -11.11 -5.44
N ASP A 31 5.89 -11.71 -6.16
CA ASP A 31 7.28 -11.23 -6.19
C ASP A 31 7.33 -9.76 -6.60
N VAL A 32 7.98 -8.94 -5.77
CA VAL A 32 8.17 -7.53 -6.06
C VAL A 32 9.15 -7.39 -7.23
N PRO A 33 8.80 -6.65 -8.30
CA PRO A 33 9.67 -6.52 -9.47
C PRO A 33 11.02 -5.90 -9.10
N LYS A 34 12.07 -6.30 -9.81
CA LYS A 34 13.40 -5.73 -9.61
C LYS A 34 13.36 -4.21 -9.79
N GLY A 35 13.96 -3.48 -8.84
CA GLY A 35 13.97 -2.02 -8.83
C GLY A 35 12.81 -1.39 -8.07
N TRP A 36 11.89 -2.20 -7.54
CA TRP A 36 10.85 -1.78 -6.60
C TRP A 36 11.21 -2.26 -5.19
N ARG A 37 10.82 -1.47 -4.18
CA ARG A 37 11.03 -1.78 -2.75
C ARG A 37 9.74 -1.56 -1.98
N VAL A 38 9.47 -2.41 -0.99
CA VAL A 38 8.34 -2.22 -0.07
C VAL A 38 8.63 -1.03 0.83
N VAL A 39 7.71 -0.07 0.89
CA VAL A 39 7.79 1.10 1.78
C VAL A 39 6.75 1.07 2.89
N HIS A 40 5.64 0.36 2.69
CA HIS A 40 4.60 0.17 3.70
C HIS A 40 3.90 -1.18 3.51
N ALA A 41 3.41 -1.76 4.60
CA ALA A 41 2.65 -2.99 4.62
C ALA A 41 1.40 -2.77 5.47
N ALA A 42 0.24 -3.12 4.92
CA ALA A 42 -1.07 -2.85 5.51
C ALA A 42 -1.92 -4.13 5.54
N PRO A 43 -2.78 -4.27 6.56
CA PRO A 43 -3.69 -5.41 6.67
C PRO A 43 -4.81 -5.37 5.62
N ASP A 44 -5.07 -4.20 5.01
CA ASP A 44 -6.15 -4.02 4.05
C ASP A 44 -5.81 -2.94 3.01
N ARG A 45 -6.61 -2.86 1.95
CA ARG A 45 -6.39 -1.93 0.84
C ARG A 45 -6.61 -0.48 1.23
N GLU A 46 -7.56 -0.22 2.13
CA GLU A 46 -7.94 1.13 2.56
C GLU A 46 -6.81 1.75 3.38
N SER A 47 -6.24 1.00 4.32
CA SER A 47 -5.05 1.36 5.10
C SER A 47 -3.84 1.61 4.19
N ALA A 48 -3.62 0.80 3.15
CA ALA A 48 -2.54 1.02 2.18
C ALA A 48 -2.77 2.29 1.34
N LEU A 49 -4.01 2.56 0.94
CA LEU A 49 -4.38 3.77 0.21
C LEU A 49 -4.24 5.02 1.06
N ASP A 50 -4.71 5.00 2.30
CA ASP A 50 -4.60 6.12 3.24
C ASP A 50 -3.12 6.48 3.46
N HIS A 51 -2.22 5.50 3.54
CA HIS A 51 -0.78 5.75 3.59
C HIS A 51 -0.27 6.49 2.35
N VAL A 52 -0.68 6.05 1.15
CA VAL A 52 -0.29 6.66 -0.13
C VAL A 52 -0.86 8.07 -0.27
N GLU A 53 -2.14 8.27 0.08
CA GLU A 53 -2.81 9.56 0.03
C GLU A 53 -2.17 10.57 0.98
N ARG A 54 -1.79 10.15 2.20
CA ARG A 54 -1.16 11.03 3.18
C ARG A 54 0.28 11.41 2.83
N HIS A 55 1.02 10.54 2.16
CA HIS A 55 2.46 10.76 1.94
C HIS A 55 2.81 11.20 0.51
N PHE A 56 2.03 10.79 -0.49
CA PHE A 56 2.47 10.84 -1.89
C PHE A 56 1.45 11.40 -2.87
N ALA A 57 0.19 11.59 -2.47
CA ALA A 57 -0.72 12.35 -3.31
C ALA A 57 -0.26 13.83 -3.31
N PRO A 58 0.12 14.41 -4.47
CA PRO A 58 0.08 15.85 -4.58
C PRO A 58 -1.37 16.25 -4.27
N ALA A 59 -1.58 17.32 -3.50
CA ALA A 59 -2.93 17.84 -3.24
C ALA A 59 -3.64 17.98 -4.59
N VAL A 60 -4.50 17.01 -4.93
CA VAL A 60 -5.29 17.07 -6.15
C VAL A 60 -6.25 18.21 -5.87
N GLU A 61 -5.98 19.36 -6.48
CA GLU A 61 -6.95 20.44 -6.56
C GLU A 61 -8.14 19.87 -7.33
N ARG A 62 -9.16 19.48 -6.57
CA ARG A 62 -10.45 19.07 -7.11
C ARG A 62 -11.11 20.34 -7.63
N ALA A 63 -10.83 20.66 -8.89
CA ALA A 63 -11.59 21.64 -9.66
C ALA A 63 -13.03 21.16 -9.87
#